data_AF-A0A7K2JCF1-F1
#
_entry.id   AF-A0A7K2JCF1-F1
#
_cell.length_a   1.000
_cell.length_b   1.000
_cell.length_c   1.000
_cell.angle_alpha   90.00
_cell.angle_beta   90.00
_cell.angle_gamma   90.00
#
_symmetry.space_group_name_H-M   'P 1'
#
loop_
_entity.id
_entity.type
_entity.pdbx_description
1 polymer ?
#
loop_
_entity_poly.entity_id
_entity_poly.type
_entity_poly.pdbx_seq_one_letter_code
_entity_poly.pdbx_strand_id
1 'polypeptide(L)'
;MRSLFPVTDLTTSTPGDEGRAGRPTGREDREPGRAGHEDREWSLDELAEAYAYPTGLSAEGPRSAWLRANMVSTLDGAAQHDGRSQPISCAADMRIFGTLRALADVVIAGAQTVRQEG
;
A
#
# COMPACT_ATOMS: atom_id res chain seq x y z
N MET A 1 2.87 0.22 29.86
CA MET A 1 1.47 0.11 29.41
C MET A 1 1.47 0.26 27.91
N ARG A 2 1.05 -0.77 27.16
CA ARG A 2 1.08 -0.78 25.70
C ARG A 2 -0.16 -0.05 25.20
N SER A 3 0.02 1.14 24.64
CA SER A 3 -1.05 1.83 23.91
C SER A 3 -1.11 1.24 22.52
N LEU A 4 -2.12 0.40 22.24
CA LEU A 4 -2.49 0.13 20.86
C LEU A 4 -3.02 1.43 20.26
N PHE A 5 -2.49 1.82 19.09
CA PHE A 5 -3.05 2.92 18.32
C PHE A 5 -4.46 2.53 17.83
N PRO A 6 -5.48 3.39 18.02
CA PRO A 6 -6.81 3.11 17.51
C PRO A 6 -6.83 3.24 15.98
N VAL A 7 -7.33 2.21 15.31
CA VAL A 7 -7.72 2.27 13.90
C VAL A 7 -9.04 3.04 13.86
N THR A 8 -9.03 4.29 13.41
CA THR A 8 -10.25 5.09 13.27
C THR A 8 -10.87 4.84 11.90
N ASP A 9 -12.09 4.31 11.88
CA ASP A 9 -13.00 4.32 10.74
C ASP A 9 -13.24 5.76 10.27
N LEU A 10 -12.84 6.09 9.03
CA LEU A 10 -13.42 7.19 8.27
C LEU A 10 -13.41 6.85 6.78
N THR A 11 -14.51 6.27 6.31
CA THR A 11 -14.88 6.19 4.89
C THR A 11 -15.87 7.31 4.60
N THR A 12 -15.53 8.23 3.71
CA THR A 12 -16.52 9.08 3.03
C THR A 12 -16.28 9.01 1.53
N SER A 13 -17.16 8.29 0.83
CA SER A 13 -17.24 8.27 -0.63
C SER A 13 -18.03 9.50 -1.10
N THR A 14 -17.49 10.27 -2.04
CA THR A 14 -18.28 11.25 -2.82
C THR A 14 -18.78 10.56 -4.10
N PRO A 15 -20.05 10.71 -4.51
CA PRO A 15 -20.56 10.08 -5.73
C PRO A 15 -19.94 10.74 -6.98
N GLY A 16 -19.57 9.91 -7.95
CA GLY A 16 -19.04 10.34 -9.24
C GLY A 16 -20.07 11.05 -10.12
N ASP A 17 -19.58 12.02 -10.89
CA ASP A 17 -20.28 12.75 -11.94
C ASP A 17 -20.67 11.79 -13.09
N GLU A 18 -21.97 11.76 -13.41
CA GLU A 18 -22.54 10.86 -14.42
C GLU A 18 -22.16 11.29 -15.84
N GLY A 19 -21.67 10.32 -16.61
CA GLY A 19 -21.05 10.51 -17.91
C GLY A 19 -21.96 11.09 -19.00
N ARG A 20 -21.38 12.00 -19.78
CA ARG A 20 -21.85 12.42 -21.10
C ARG A 20 -21.56 11.32 -22.13
N ALA A 21 -22.62 10.74 -22.67
CA ALA A 21 -22.61 9.68 -23.69
C ALA A 21 -21.90 10.08 -25.00
N GLY A 22 -21.14 9.14 -25.57
CA GLY A 22 -20.55 9.18 -26.92
C GLY A 22 -20.41 7.76 -27.50
N ARG A 23 -20.91 7.56 -28.73
CA ARG A 23 -21.30 6.33 -29.42
C ARG A 23 -20.13 5.53 -30.03
N PRO A 24 -20.24 4.20 -30.31
CA PRO A 24 -19.10 3.31 -30.54
C PRO A 24 -18.68 3.21 -32.01
N THR A 25 -17.39 2.97 -32.25
CA THR A 25 -16.85 2.48 -33.53
C THR A 25 -15.90 1.33 -33.25
N GLY A 26 -16.24 0.15 -33.76
CA GLY A 26 -15.55 -1.09 -33.46
C GLY A 26 -14.19 -1.26 -34.13
N ARG A 27 -13.39 -2.15 -33.54
CA ARG A 27 -12.67 -3.26 -34.17
C ARG A 27 -12.06 -4.09 -33.03
N GLU A 28 -12.47 -5.35 -32.91
CA GLU A 28 -11.96 -6.29 -31.91
C GLU A 28 -10.55 -6.75 -32.30
N ASP A 29 -9.55 -5.94 -31.96
CA ASP A 29 -8.17 -6.41 -31.85
C ASP A 29 -7.98 -6.91 -30.42
N ARG A 30 -8.38 -8.16 -30.17
CA ARG A 30 -8.26 -8.82 -28.86
C ARG A 30 -6.80 -9.14 -28.59
N GLU A 31 -6.07 -8.21 -27.98
CA GLU A 31 -4.75 -8.49 -27.42
C GLU A 31 -4.85 -9.64 -26.39
N PRO A 32 -4.07 -10.73 -26.54
CA PRO A 32 -4.04 -11.77 -25.54
C PRO A 32 -3.15 -11.30 -24.37
N GLY A 33 -3.76 -11.10 -23.19
CA GLY A 33 -3.00 -11.16 -21.93
C GLY A 33 -2.91 -9.89 -21.07
N ARG A 34 -3.86 -8.96 -21.15
CA ARG A 34 -4.13 -8.11 -19.98
C ARG A 34 -5.30 -8.73 -19.24
N ALA A 35 -5.01 -9.58 -18.24
CA ALA A 35 -6.01 -9.86 -17.22
C ALA A 35 -6.48 -8.49 -16.72
N GLY A 36 -7.74 -8.14 -17.01
CA GLY A 36 -8.30 -6.88 -16.60
C GLY A 36 -8.13 -6.78 -15.10
N HIS A 37 -7.27 -5.88 -14.64
CA HIS A 37 -7.33 -5.48 -13.25
C HIS A 37 -8.63 -4.70 -13.14
N GLU A 38 -9.70 -5.38 -12.71
CA GLU A 38 -10.92 -4.69 -12.34
C GLU A 38 -10.53 -3.64 -11.30
N ASP A 39 -10.96 -2.39 -11.54
CA ASP A 39 -10.67 -1.24 -10.70
C ASP A 39 -11.55 -1.30 -9.44
N ARG A 40 -11.31 -2.36 -8.67
CA ARG A 40 -12.01 -2.69 -7.43
C ARG A 40 -11.07 -2.56 -6.26
N GLU A 41 -11.64 -2.32 -5.09
CA GLU A 41 -10.88 -2.31 -3.86
C GLU A 41 -10.44 -3.73 -3.47
N TRP A 42 -9.19 -3.87 -3.03
CA TRP A 42 -8.65 -5.13 -2.53
C TRP A 42 -8.95 -5.25 -1.03
N SER A 43 -9.38 -6.43 -0.61
CA SER A 43 -9.53 -6.75 0.82
C SER A 43 -8.18 -6.81 1.52
N LEU A 44 -8.18 -6.68 2.85
CA LEU A 44 -6.95 -6.79 3.64
C LEU A 44 -6.30 -8.18 3.53
N ASP A 45 -7.10 -9.24 3.40
CA ASP A 45 -6.59 -10.60 3.21
C ASP A 45 -5.93 -10.77 1.84
N GLU A 46 -6.51 -10.20 0.77
CA GLU A 46 -5.88 -10.18 -0.56
C GLU A 46 -4.57 -9.39 -0.57
N LEU A 47 -4.53 -8.25 0.13
CA LEU A 47 -3.30 -7.48 0.32
C LEU A 47 -2.28 -8.27 1.15
N ALA A 48 -2.72 -8.97 2.19
CA ALA A 48 -1.86 -9.77 3.06
C ALA A 48 -1.20 -10.91 2.29
N GLU A 49 -1.97 -11.62 1.46
CA GLU A 49 -1.47 -12.69 0.60
C GLU A 49 -0.48 -12.15 -0.45
N ALA A 50 -0.82 -11.06 -1.13
CA ALA A 50 0.04 -10.46 -2.15
C ALA A 50 1.40 -9.98 -1.60
N TYR A 51 1.43 -9.60 -0.31
CA TYR A 51 2.63 -9.16 0.39
C TYR A 51 3.13 -10.18 1.44
N ALA A 52 2.75 -11.45 1.33
CA ALA A 52 3.22 -12.47 2.26
C ALA A 52 4.75 -12.54 2.29
N TYR A 53 5.30 -12.81 3.47
CA TYR A 53 6.73 -13.10 3.60
C TYR A 53 7.03 -14.51 3.05
N PRO A 54 8.23 -14.77 2.51
CA PRO A 54 8.58 -16.08 2.00
C PRO A 54 8.50 -17.16 3.09
N THR A 55 7.89 -18.29 2.76
CA THR A 55 7.88 -19.47 3.62
C THR A 55 9.20 -20.23 3.52
N GLY A 56 9.61 -20.90 4.60
CA GLY A 56 10.77 -21.81 4.58
C GLY A 56 12.14 -21.13 4.72
N LEU A 57 12.18 -19.93 5.32
CA LEU A 57 13.44 -19.35 5.77
C LEU A 57 14.08 -20.29 6.80
N SER A 58 15.34 -20.65 6.59
CA SER A 58 16.09 -21.50 7.52
C SER A 58 16.25 -20.76 8.85
N ALA A 59 15.99 -21.43 9.98
CA ALA A 59 16.22 -20.85 11.30
C ALA A 59 17.70 -20.43 11.51
N GLU A 60 18.61 -21.06 10.77
CA GLU A 60 20.05 -20.87 10.89
C GLU A 60 20.66 -20.55 9.52
N GLY A 61 21.54 -19.54 9.48
CA GLY A 61 22.33 -19.16 8.30
C GLY A 61 21.95 -17.81 7.67
N PRO A 62 22.62 -17.42 6.58
CA PRO A 62 22.55 -16.07 6.00
C PRO A 62 21.18 -15.65 5.42
N ARG A 63 20.20 -16.57 5.38
CA ARG A 63 18.85 -16.35 4.85
C ARG A 63 17.77 -16.55 5.92
N SER A 64 18.10 -16.40 7.19
CA SER A 64 17.15 -16.59 8.30
C SER A 64 16.17 -15.45 8.50
N ALA A 65 16.38 -14.31 7.84
CA ALA A 65 15.52 -13.14 7.96
C ALA A 65 15.21 -12.52 6.59
N TRP A 66 14.06 -11.87 6.52
CA TRP A 66 13.64 -11.10 5.36
C TRP A 66 13.46 -9.64 5.75
N LEU A 67 14.15 -8.74 5.04
CA LEU A 67 14.02 -7.31 5.24
C LEU A 67 13.20 -6.70 4.11
N ARG A 68 12.13 -5.98 4.47
CA ARG A 68 11.31 -5.19 3.54
C ARG A 68 11.42 -3.72 3.91
N ALA A 69 11.61 -2.87 2.91
CA ALA A 69 11.43 -1.42 3.02
C ALA A 69 10.10 -1.03 2.37
N ASN A 70 9.38 -0.10 3.00
CA ASN A 70 8.15 0.48 2.46
C ASN A 70 8.25 2.01 2.57
N MET A 71 8.12 2.70 1.45
CA MET A 71 8.25 4.15 1.32
C MET A 71 7.29 4.65 0.23
N VAL A 72 6.94 5.94 0.30
CA VAL A 72 6.24 6.66 -0.77
C VAL A 72 7.17 7.73 -1.32
N SER A 73 7.03 8.05 -2.60
CA SER A 73 7.71 9.18 -3.22
C SER A 73 6.82 9.85 -4.24
N THR A 74 7.03 11.15 -4.45
CA THR A 74 6.48 11.86 -5.61
C THR A 74 7.14 11.35 -6.91
N LEU A 75 6.59 11.75 -8.06
CA LEU A 75 7.08 11.34 -9.37
C LEU A 75 8.51 11.83 -9.66
N ASP A 76 8.89 12.97 -9.09
CA ASP A 76 10.26 13.53 -9.15
C ASP A 76 11.17 12.98 -8.05
N GLY A 77 10.70 12.03 -7.25
CA GLY A 77 11.50 11.30 -6.27
C GLY A 77 11.61 11.96 -4.88
N ALA A 78 10.81 12.98 -4.58
CA ALA A 78 10.76 13.55 -3.25
C ALA A 78 10.09 12.57 -2.27
N ALA A 79 10.74 12.34 -1.13
CA ALA A 79 10.23 11.44 -0.08
C ALA A 79 9.35 12.17 0.96
N GLN A 80 9.24 13.49 0.88
CA GLN A 80 8.50 14.31 1.83
C GLN A 80 8.05 15.65 1.23
N HIS A 81 7.02 16.21 1.82
CA HIS A 81 6.61 17.60 1.66
C HIS A 81 6.47 18.22 3.05
N ASP A 82 7.06 19.41 3.25
CA ASP A 82 7.11 20.10 4.54
C ASP A 82 7.61 19.22 5.71
N GLY A 83 8.64 18.41 5.46
CA GLY A 83 9.27 17.59 6.50
C GLY A 83 8.55 16.27 6.81
N ARG A 84 7.47 15.94 6.11
CA ARG A 84 6.69 14.71 6.34
C ARG A 84 6.29 13.98 5.06
N SER A 85 6.04 12.68 5.20
CA SER A 85 5.54 11.80 4.14
C SER A 85 4.02 11.86 3.96
N GLN A 86 3.27 12.23 5.01
CA GLN A 86 1.80 12.25 4.98
C GLN A 86 1.20 13.09 3.83
N PRO A 87 1.68 14.30 3.50
CA PRO A 87 1.07 15.10 2.44
C PRO A 87 1.20 14.52 1.03
N ILE A 88 2.11 13.56 0.84
CA ILE A 88 2.33 12.87 -0.44
C ILE A 88 1.78 11.43 -0.44
N SER A 89 1.02 11.05 0.59
CA SER A 89 0.38 9.75 0.74
C SER A 89 -1.14 9.83 0.50
N CYS A 90 -1.77 8.70 0.20
CA CYS A 90 -3.22 8.58 0.03
C CYS A 90 -3.84 7.46 0.89
N ALA A 91 -5.15 7.30 0.81
CA ALA A 91 -5.87 6.26 1.57
C ALA A 91 -5.41 4.83 1.21
N ALA A 92 -5.09 4.59 -0.07
CA ALA A 92 -4.57 3.29 -0.51
C ALA A 92 -3.19 3.00 0.10
N ASP A 93 -2.29 3.99 0.12
CA ASP A 93 -0.97 3.86 0.77
C ASP A 93 -1.12 3.50 2.25
N MET A 94 -2.12 4.07 2.92
CA MET A 94 -2.36 3.80 4.34
C MET A 94 -2.88 2.39 4.62
N ARG A 95 -3.74 1.85 3.73
CA ARG A 95 -4.18 0.45 3.80
C ARG A 95 -3.01 -0.51 3.63
N ILE A 96 -2.15 -0.26 2.64
CA ILE A 96 -0.94 -1.05 2.40
C ILE A 96 0.00 -0.91 3.61
N PHE A 97 0.29 0.30 4.05
CA PHE A 97 1.16 0.58 5.19
C PHE A 97 0.72 -0.13 6.47
N GLY A 98 -0.58 -0.15 6.77
CA GLY A 98 -1.15 -0.89 7.89
C GLY A 98 -0.99 -2.40 7.72
N THR A 99 -1.31 -2.93 6.54
CA THR A 99 -1.19 -4.36 6.22
C THR A 99 0.26 -4.84 6.37
N LEU A 100 1.22 -4.12 5.80
CA LEU A 100 2.63 -4.48 5.88
C LEU A 100 3.17 -4.45 7.32
N ARG A 101 2.67 -3.54 8.16
CA ARG A 101 3.01 -3.51 9.60
C ARG A 101 2.38 -4.67 10.36
N ALA A 102 1.17 -5.09 9.99
CA ALA A 102 0.51 -6.24 10.60
C ALA A 102 1.20 -7.57 10.26
N LEU A 103 1.79 -7.67 9.06
CA LEU A 103 2.54 -8.86 8.63
C LEU A 103 3.97 -8.94 9.19
N ALA A 104 4.55 -7.82 9.62
CA ALA A 104 5.93 -7.79 10.06
C ALA A 104 6.08 -8.26 11.51
N ASP A 105 7.05 -9.15 11.77
CA ASP A 105 7.42 -9.53 13.13
C ASP A 105 7.97 -8.32 13.93
N VAL A 106 8.75 -7.47 13.25
CA VAL A 106 9.40 -6.29 13.82
C VAL A 106 9.39 -5.14 12.82
N VAL A 107 9.05 -3.94 13.28
CA VAL A 107 9.19 -2.70 12.52
C VAL A 107 10.42 -1.94 13.01
N ILE A 108 11.38 -1.72 12.11
CA ILE A 108 12.58 -0.93 12.38
C ILE A 108 12.37 0.46 11.81
N ALA A 109 12.60 1.49 12.63
CA ALA A 109 12.51 2.89 12.21
C ALA A 109 13.76 3.66 12.62
N GLY A 110 14.22 4.57 11.75
CA GLY A 110 15.29 5.49 12.08
C GLY A 110 14.86 6.45 13.19
N ALA A 111 15.79 6.79 14.10
CA ALA A 111 15.47 7.62 15.26
C ALA A 111 14.92 9.00 14.90
N GLN A 112 15.35 9.59 13.77
CA GLN A 112 14.81 10.86 13.29
C GLN A 112 13.38 10.72 12.78
N THR A 113 13.07 9.65 12.04
CA THR A 113 11.70 9.36 11.60
C THR A 113 10.77 9.21 12.79
N VAL A 114 11.18 8.51 13.85
CA VAL A 114 10.39 8.41 15.09
C VAL A 114 10.09 9.77 15.71
N ARG A 115 11.02 10.74 15.63
CA ARG A 115 10.80 12.09 16.17
C ARG A 115 9.92 12.98 15.30
N GLN A 116 9.92 12.77 13.98
CA GLN A 116 9.21 13.62 13.03
C GLN A 116 7.82 13.09 12.68
N GLU A 117 7.64 11.77 12.72
CA GLU A 117 6.45 11.06 12.20
C GLU A 117 5.75 10.20 13.28
N GLY A 118 6.31 10.12 14.49
CA GLY A 118 5.80 9.29 15.60
C GLY A 118 4.72 9.95 16.47
#